data_AF-V9P5C8-F1
#
_entry.id   AF-V9P5C8-F1
#
_cell.length_a   1.000
_cell.length_b   1.000
_cell.length_c   1.000
_cell.angle_alpha   90.00
_cell.angle_beta   90.00
_cell.angle_gamma   90.00
#
_symmetry.space_group_name_H-M   'P 1'
#
loop_
_entity.id
_entity.type
_entity.pdbx_description
1 polymer ?
#
loop_
_entity_poly.entity_id
_entity_poly.type
_entity_poly.pdbx_seq_one_letter_code
_entity_poly.pdbx_strand_id
1 'polypeptide(L)'
;MAQIRRKTVDQRQTKAQAHFQAMFNRVKAMKQVCGSLKLELAARIWLLKIKYPKILLFLKCLFWGLIMVRAGLIIYDNISALFASLPTCHCPMMGMVSSSGSEAGPLAPPSSPLDLTLNDPAEPNPRADPFFPFTREPRADDPIDVFRSRPDNMDREFELFARIRLLEDRFLEGLPPQLQSGEYEMLIRQFLDSTIDISNYSVTMAREFLDLTILEKKADLLDGIFNLLMGEPTERLRQILLESPFPERAIRTEALDFIVDSIEKVGSLNQYNLSDPGSSFERRVVTTILQYWIQDIQQHGHLSPFYLQFLDHFMGF
;
A
#
# COMPACT_ATOMS: atom_id res chain seq x y z
N MET A 1 -43.48 -23.36 36.91
CA MET A 1 -42.66 -22.56 35.95
C MET A 1 -41.32 -22.04 36.51
N ALA A 2 -41.12 -21.87 37.83
CA ALA A 2 -39.86 -21.33 38.38
C ALA A 2 -38.64 -22.30 38.33
N GLN A 3 -38.85 -23.62 38.35
CA GLN A 3 -37.75 -24.61 38.31
C GLN A 3 -37.08 -24.75 36.94
N ILE A 4 -37.80 -24.48 35.84
CA ILE A 4 -37.25 -24.60 34.47
C ILE A 4 -36.35 -23.41 34.13
N ARG A 5 -36.62 -22.22 34.71
CA ARG A 5 -35.74 -21.05 34.57
C ARG A 5 -34.42 -21.16 35.33
N ARG A 6 -34.38 -21.89 36.46
CA ARG A 6 -33.12 -22.09 37.21
C ARG A 6 -32.15 -23.02 36.47
N LYS A 7 -32.66 -24.14 35.92
CA LYS A 7 -31.83 -25.10 35.16
C LYS A 7 -31.19 -24.52 33.89
N THR A 8 -31.86 -23.57 33.23
CA THR A 8 -31.34 -22.92 32.01
C THR A 8 -30.29 -21.84 32.30
N VAL A 9 -30.30 -21.23 33.49
CA VAL A 9 -29.28 -20.26 33.93
C VAL A 9 -27.98 -20.99 34.32
N ASP A 10 -28.08 -22.09 35.05
CA ASP A 10 -26.92 -22.89 35.46
C ASP A 10 -26.20 -23.53 34.24
N GLN A 11 -26.96 -23.94 33.22
CA GLN A 11 -26.41 -24.51 31.99
C GLN A 11 -25.70 -23.44 31.11
N ARG A 12 -26.16 -22.18 31.17
CA ARG A 12 -25.50 -21.07 30.46
C ARG A 12 -24.23 -20.61 31.16
N GLN A 13 -24.21 -20.61 32.49
CA GLN A 13 -23.01 -20.27 33.27
C GLN A 13 -21.89 -21.30 33.10
N THR A 14 -22.23 -22.60 33.12
CA THR A 14 -21.24 -23.67 32.88
C THR A 14 -20.65 -23.65 31.47
N LYS A 15 -21.46 -23.34 30.45
CA LYS A 15 -20.98 -23.19 29.06
C LYS A 15 -20.09 -21.96 28.87
N ALA A 16 -20.42 -20.83 29.51
CA ALA A 16 -19.60 -19.63 29.48
C ALA A 16 -18.25 -19.86 30.19
N GLN A 17 -18.26 -20.56 31.34
CA GLN A 17 -17.05 -20.88 32.09
C GLN A 17 -16.12 -21.83 31.33
N ALA A 18 -16.67 -22.83 30.63
CA ALA A 18 -15.89 -23.70 29.75
C ALA A 18 -15.25 -22.95 28.57
N HIS A 19 -15.98 -21.98 27.99
CA HIS A 19 -15.47 -21.15 26.89
C HIS A 19 -14.32 -20.23 27.34
N PHE A 20 -14.44 -19.62 28.53
CA PHE A 20 -13.37 -18.81 29.11
C PHE A 20 -12.12 -19.63 29.44
N GLN A 21 -12.29 -20.84 29.98
CA GLN A 21 -11.15 -21.72 30.28
C GLN A 21 -10.41 -22.15 29.00
N ALA A 22 -11.14 -22.44 27.92
CA ALA A 22 -10.56 -22.75 26.62
C ALA A 22 -9.80 -21.56 26.02
N MET A 23 -10.34 -20.35 26.15
CA MET A 23 -9.68 -19.12 25.70
C MET A 23 -8.40 -18.84 26.50
N PHE A 24 -8.42 -19.02 27.82
CA PHE A 24 -7.26 -18.84 28.68
C PHE A 24 -6.12 -19.84 28.36
N ASN A 25 -6.47 -21.10 28.08
CA ASN A 25 -5.51 -22.11 27.66
C ASN A 25 -4.88 -21.78 26.29
N ARG A 26 -5.63 -21.19 25.36
CA ARG A 26 -5.10 -20.70 24.06
C ARG A 26 -4.15 -19.51 24.23
N VAL A 27 -4.48 -18.56 25.10
CA VAL A 27 -3.60 -17.42 25.41
C VAL A 27 -2.30 -17.89 26.09
N LYS A 28 -2.39 -18.88 26.97
CA LYS A 28 -1.21 -19.49 27.61
C LYS A 28 -0.31 -20.21 26.59
N ALA A 29 -0.90 -20.93 25.63
CA ALA A 29 -0.17 -21.56 24.53
C ALA A 29 0.49 -20.53 23.60
N MET A 30 -0.21 -19.45 23.23
CA MET A 30 0.36 -18.35 22.43
C MET A 30 1.54 -17.66 23.13
N LYS A 31 1.46 -17.46 24.45
CA LYS A 31 2.56 -16.88 25.23
C LYS A 31 3.82 -17.75 25.22
N GLN A 32 3.64 -19.08 25.17
CA GLN A 32 4.75 -20.04 25.12
C GLN A 32 5.41 -20.07 23.72
N VAL A 33 4.61 -19.99 22.65
CA VAL A 33 5.11 -19.90 21.27
C VAL A 33 5.84 -18.57 21.02
N CYS A 34 5.30 -17.46 21.51
CA CYS A 34 5.92 -16.13 21.36
C CYS A 34 7.23 -15.99 22.16
N GLY A 35 7.33 -16.65 23.32
CA GLY A 35 8.58 -16.77 24.08
C GLY A 35 9.66 -17.57 23.34
N SER A 36 9.27 -18.65 22.65
CA SER A 36 10.15 -19.46 21.81
C SER A 36 10.68 -18.68 20.61
N LEU A 37 9.82 -17.92 19.92
CA LEU A 37 10.22 -17.10 18.77
C LEU A 37 11.19 -15.98 19.13
N LYS A 38 11.02 -15.34 20.29
CA LYS A 38 11.97 -14.31 20.76
C LYS A 38 13.36 -14.88 21.05
N LEU A 39 13.42 -16.10 21.60
CA LEU A 39 14.69 -16.78 21.85
C LEU A 39 15.36 -17.23 20.54
N GLU A 40 14.57 -17.73 19.59
CA GLU A 40 15.06 -18.16 18.29
C GLU A 40 15.57 -16.98 17.45
N LEU A 41 14.86 -15.84 17.47
CA LEU A 41 15.30 -14.62 16.80
C LEU A 41 16.58 -14.06 17.44
N ALA A 42 16.67 -14.06 18.77
CA ALA A 42 17.87 -13.64 19.48
C ALA A 42 19.08 -14.54 19.16
N ALA A 43 18.87 -15.86 19.06
CA ALA A 43 19.90 -16.82 18.67
C ALA A 43 20.35 -16.63 17.21
N ARG A 44 19.42 -16.37 16.28
CA ARG A 44 19.73 -16.09 14.88
C ARG A 44 20.48 -14.77 14.70
N ILE A 45 20.10 -13.71 15.43
CA ILE A 45 20.81 -12.43 15.44
C ILE A 45 22.22 -12.59 16.03
N TRP A 46 22.38 -13.40 17.08
CA TRP A 46 23.67 -13.68 17.68
C TRP A 46 24.59 -14.47 16.73
N LEU A 47 24.06 -15.47 16.02
CA LEU A 47 24.78 -16.20 14.97
C LEU A 47 25.19 -15.31 13.79
N LEU A 48 24.33 -14.39 13.37
CA LEU A 48 24.67 -13.41 12.32
C LEU A 48 25.83 -12.50 12.75
N LYS A 49 25.86 -12.11 14.02
CA LYS A 49 26.90 -11.25 14.60
C LYS A 49 28.28 -11.92 14.62
N ILE A 50 28.32 -13.25 14.76
CA ILE A 50 29.56 -14.04 14.71
C ILE A 50 30.01 -14.29 13.26
N LYS A 51 29.06 -14.61 12.37
CA LYS A 51 29.39 -15.05 11.00
C LYS A 51 29.76 -13.88 10.08
N TYR A 52 29.21 -12.68 10.30
CA TYR A 52 29.37 -11.55 9.38
C TYR A 52 29.61 -10.19 10.07
N PRO A 53 30.72 -10.00 10.80
CA PRO A 53 30.98 -8.75 11.53
C PRO A 53 31.13 -7.53 10.60
N LYS A 54 31.62 -7.74 9.37
CA LYS A 54 31.81 -6.66 8.38
C LYS A 54 30.50 -6.14 7.80
N ILE A 55 29.52 -7.04 7.56
CA ILE A 55 28.18 -6.66 7.06
C ILE A 55 27.43 -5.86 8.14
N LEU A 56 27.60 -6.23 9.41
CA LEU A 56 26.95 -5.53 10.51
C LEU A 56 27.57 -4.15 10.78
N LEU A 57 28.87 -3.97 10.51
CA LEU A 57 29.53 -2.67 10.49
C LEU A 57 29.01 -1.81 9.33
N PHE A 58 28.88 -2.40 8.14
CA PHE A 58 28.34 -1.72 6.95
C PHE A 58 26.90 -1.24 7.18
N LEU A 59 26.04 -2.08 7.78
CA LEU A 59 24.66 -1.72 8.09
C LEU A 59 24.57 -0.59 9.14
N LYS A 60 25.48 -0.57 10.12
CA LYS A 60 25.59 0.54 11.08
C LYS A 60 26.05 1.84 10.42
N CYS A 61 26.99 1.77 9.48
CA CYS A 61 27.41 2.93 8.70
C CYS A 61 26.29 3.46 7.82
N LEU A 62 25.50 2.57 7.19
CA LEU A 62 24.32 2.94 6.41
C LEU A 62 23.27 3.63 7.27
N PHE A 63 23.00 3.08 8.46
CA PHE A 63 22.04 3.66 9.41
C PHE A 63 22.46 5.05 9.89
N TRP A 64 23.73 5.23 10.26
CA TRP A 64 24.26 6.55 10.64
C TRP A 64 24.32 7.53 9.47
N GLY A 65 24.62 7.05 8.25
CA GLY A 65 24.57 7.85 7.04
C GLY A 65 23.16 8.38 6.75
N LEU A 66 22.14 7.54 6.90
CA LEU A 66 20.73 7.93 6.72
C LEU A 66 20.30 8.98 7.74
N ILE A 67 20.74 8.85 8.99
CA ILE A 67 20.48 9.84 10.06
C ILE A 67 21.15 11.18 9.73
N MET A 68 22.40 11.17 9.26
CA MET A 68 23.11 12.39 8.87
C MET A 68 22.46 13.10 7.68
N VAL A 69 21.98 12.35 6.68
CA VAL A 69 21.24 12.92 5.54
C VAL A 69 19.94 13.58 5.99
N ARG A 70 19.19 12.94 6.90
CA ARG A 70 17.98 13.53 7.48
C ARG A 70 18.25 14.79 8.30
N ALA A 71 19.31 14.78 9.11
CA ALA A 71 19.73 15.96 9.86
C ALA A 71 20.16 17.11 8.93
N GLY A 72 20.87 16.80 7.84
CA GLY A 72 21.26 17.76 6.82
C GLY A 72 20.04 18.39 6.12
N LEU A 73 19.02 17.61 5.80
CA LEU A 73 17.77 18.11 5.21
C LEU A 73 17.05 19.09 6.15
N ILE A 74 16.96 18.75 7.43
CA ILE A 74 16.33 19.61 8.45
C ILE A 74 17.09 20.93 8.61
N ILE A 75 18.42 20.90 8.54
CA ILE A 75 19.25 22.11 8.59
C ILE A 75 19.06 22.96 7.33
N TYR A 76 19.00 22.33 6.15
CA TYR A 76 18.78 23.01 4.87
C TYR A 76 17.42 23.70 4.80
N ASP A 77 16.35 23.04 5.27
CA ASP A 77 15.00 23.61 5.28
C ASP A 77 14.92 24.82 6.24
N ASN A 78 15.60 24.75 7.38
CA ASN A 78 15.66 25.88 8.32
C ASN A 78 16.46 27.08 7.77
N ILE A 79 17.55 26.84 7.03
CA ILE A 79 18.33 27.92 6.38
C ILE A 79 17.52 28.55 5.23
N SER A 80 16.81 27.73 4.46
CA SER A 80 15.97 28.18 3.34
C SER A 80 14.80 29.06 3.82
N ALA A 81 14.19 28.69 4.96
CA ALA A 81 13.15 29.50 5.61
C ALA A 81 13.68 30.85 6.12
N LEU A 82 14.94 30.90 6.59
CA LEU A 82 15.60 32.15 7.00
C LEU A 82 15.84 33.10 5.82
N PHE A 83 16.23 32.58 4.65
CA PHE A 83 16.43 33.39 3.43
C PHE A 83 15.12 33.90 2.81
N ALA A 84 14.01 33.17 2.98
CA ALA A 84 12.68 33.60 2.51
C ALA A 84 12.08 34.76 3.34
N SER A 85 12.68 35.11 4.48
CA SER A 85 12.21 36.18 5.38
C SER A 85 12.90 37.55 5.16
N LEU A 86 13.80 37.67 4.19
CA LEU A 86 14.45 38.93 3.84
C LEU A 86 13.52 39.79 2.95
N PRO A 87 13.18 41.03 3.35
CA PRO A 87 12.28 41.87 2.58
C PRO A 87 12.95 42.35 1.28
N THR A 88 12.36 42.00 0.14
CA THR A 88 12.75 42.51 -1.17
C THR A 88 12.32 43.97 -1.29
N CYS A 89 13.30 44.88 -1.40
CA CYS A 89 13.07 46.30 -1.66
C CYS A 89 12.54 46.48 -3.09
N HIS A 90 11.27 46.85 -3.22
CA HIS A 90 10.64 47.22 -4.49
C HIS A 90 11.08 48.63 -4.91
N CYS A 91 11.80 48.75 -6.04
CA CYS A 91 11.97 50.02 -6.76
C CYS A 91 10.80 50.20 -7.76
N PRO A 92 10.13 51.37 -7.82
CA PRO A 92 9.09 51.61 -8.81
C PRO A 92 9.70 52.12 -10.13
N MET A 93 9.42 51.44 -11.24
CA MET A 93 9.70 51.96 -12.58
C MET A 93 8.53 52.83 -13.07
N MET A 94 8.88 54.04 -13.51
CA MET A 94 8.02 54.97 -14.23
C MET A 94 7.46 54.36 -15.53
N GLY A 95 6.14 54.40 -15.70
CA GLY A 95 5.45 54.19 -16.98
C GLY A 95 4.89 55.52 -17.48
N MET A 96 5.35 55.97 -18.64
CA MET A 96 4.92 57.18 -19.32
C MET A 96 3.51 57.07 -19.91
N VAL A 97 2.90 58.25 -20.00
CA VAL A 97 1.57 58.64 -20.48
C VAL A 97 1.34 58.37 -21.97
N SER A 98 0.10 58.01 -22.34
CA SER A 98 -0.54 58.51 -23.57
C SER A 98 -2.05 58.61 -23.39
N SER A 99 -2.59 59.74 -23.85
CA SER A 99 -3.89 60.32 -23.55
C SER A 99 -4.83 60.34 -24.75
N SER A 100 -6.11 60.08 -24.50
CA SER A 100 -7.31 60.62 -25.19
C SER A 100 -8.54 60.01 -24.48
N GLY A 101 -9.57 60.67 -23.98
CA GLY A 101 -10.16 62.00 -24.19
C GLY A 101 -11.69 61.82 -24.40
N SER A 102 -12.52 62.60 -23.68
CA SER A 102 -14.01 62.70 -23.64
C SER A 102 -14.72 61.90 -22.52
N GLU A 103 -15.10 62.53 -21.39
CA GLU A 103 -16.34 63.32 -21.10
C GLU A 103 -17.57 62.41 -20.85
N ALA A 104 -18.47 62.59 -19.87
CA ALA A 104 -18.62 63.40 -18.66
C ALA A 104 -19.91 62.88 -17.94
N GLY A 105 -19.98 62.91 -16.61
CA GLY A 105 -21.27 63.02 -15.87
C GLY A 105 -21.50 62.06 -14.67
N PRO A 106 -21.96 62.52 -13.49
CA PRO A 106 -21.78 61.84 -12.20
C PRO A 106 -23.07 61.38 -11.50
N LEU A 107 -22.99 60.51 -10.47
CA LEU A 107 -23.75 60.52 -9.19
C LEU A 107 -23.53 59.22 -8.40
N ALA A 108 -23.32 59.35 -7.09
CA ALA A 108 -23.01 58.29 -6.12
C ALA A 108 -24.28 57.71 -5.43
N PRO A 109 -24.18 56.96 -4.30
CA PRO A 109 -24.36 55.51 -4.14
C PRO A 109 -25.66 55.14 -3.36
N PRO A 110 -25.85 53.89 -2.88
CA PRO A 110 -25.68 53.70 -1.42
C PRO A 110 -25.21 52.29 -0.93
N SER A 111 -24.33 52.35 0.09
CA SER A 111 -24.20 51.58 1.34
C SER A 111 -24.88 50.21 1.58
N SER A 112 -24.08 49.27 2.12
CA SER A 112 -24.43 48.47 3.32
C SER A 112 -23.15 47.98 4.04
N PRO A 113 -23.02 48.15 5.36
CA PRO A 113 -21.88 47.67 6.15
C PRO A 113 -22.18 46.31 6.80
N LEU A 114 -21.25 45.36 6.74
CA LEU A 114 -21.30 44.16 7.59
C LEU A 114 -20.32 44.30 8.74
N ASP A 115 -20.92 44.36 9.91
CA ASP A 115 -20.41 44.36 11.27
C ASP A 115 -19.68 43.03 11.55
N LEU A 116 -18.41 43.08 11.97
CA LEU A 116 -17.68 41.94 12.53
C LEU A 116 -17.27 42.30 13.95
N THR A 117 -18.21 42.06 14.86
CA THR A 117 -17.96 42.09 16.30
C THR A 117 -17.03 40.96 16.71
N LEU A 118 -15.84 41.38 17.14
CA LEU A 118 -14.98 40.81 18.17
C LEU A 118 -15.72 39.87 19.16
N ASN A 119 -15.23 38.63 19.32
CA ASN A 119 -15.32 37.88 20.58
C ASN A 119 -14.19 36.85 20.70
N ASP A 120 -13.69 36.74 21.94
CA ASP A 120 -12.41 36.26 22.44
C ASP A 120 -12.00 34.79 22.21
N PRO A 121 -10.69 34.46 22.38
CA PRO A 121 -10.18 33.09 22.31
C PRO A 121 -10.39 32.35 23.64
N ALA A 122 -11.04 31.19 23.60
CA ALA A 122 -11.13 30.30 24.76
C ALA A 122 -9.82 29.48 24.93
N GLU A 123 -9.30 29.46 26.16
CA GLU A 123 -8.09 28.79 26.63
C GLU A 123 -8.05 27.26 26.36
N PRO A 124 -6.85 26.65 26.28
CA PRO A 124 -6.69 25.21 26.05
C PRO A 124 -6.89 24.37 27.32
N ASN A 125 -7.75 23.35 27.24
CA ASN A 125 -7.98 22.37 28.30
C ASN A 125 -6.77 21.39 28.43
N PRO A 126 -6.09 21.28 29.59
CA PRO A 126 -4.83 20.54 29.73
C PRO A 126 -5.02 19.06 30.10
N ARG A 127 -5.93 18.33 29.43
CA ARG A 127 -6.15 16.89 29.66
C ARG A 127 -6.37 16.09 28.38
N ALA A 128 -5.38 16.13 27.47
CA ALA A 128 -5.29 15.15 26.39
C ALA A 128 -4.24 14.08 26.74
N ASP A 129 -4.70 12.86 26.97
CA ASP A 129 -3.85 11.67 27.16
C ASP A 129 -3.08 11.34 25.86
N PRO A 130 -1.83 10.78 25.92
CA PRO A 130 -0.92 10.78 24.77
C PRO A 130 -1.07 9.62 23.77
N PHE A 131 -2.16 8.83 23.79
CA PHE A 131 -2.20 7.54 23.08
C PHE A 131 -3.53 7.21 22.38
N PHE A 132 -4.07 8.13 21.59
CA PHE A 132 -5.06 7.80 20.57
C PHE A 132 -4.63 8.36 19.22
N PRO A 133 -4.60 7.56 18.13
CA PRO A 133 -4.41 8.09 16.80
C PRO A 133 -5.62 8.97 16.48
N PHE A 134 -5.36 10.18 15.98
CA PHE A 134 -6.37 11.18 15.64
C PHE A 134 -7.52 10.57 14.82
N THR A 135 -8.65 10.29 15.46
CA THR A 135 -9.92 10.13 14.75
C THR A 135 -10.34 11.54 14.33
N ARG A 136 -10.07 11.91 13.06
CA ARG A 136 -10.55 13.18 12.50
C ARG A 136 -12.08 13.07 12.45
N GLU A 137 -12.78 13.90 13.22
CA GLU A 137 -14.20 14.07 12.98
C GLU A 137 -14.37 14.81 11.65
N PRO A 138 -15.13 14.25 10.68
CA PRO A 138 -15.31 14.88 9.38
C PRO A 138 -16.07 16.19 9.58
N ARG A 139 -15.41 17.32 9.31
CA ARG A 139 -16.10 18.60 9.20
C ARG A 139 -16.59 18.71 7.76
N ALA A 140 -17.88 18.96 7.59
CA ALA A 140 -18.53 19.06 6.28
C ALA A 140 -17.90 20.09 5.32
N ASP A 141 -16.99 20.94 5.83
CA ASP A 141 -16.32 22.02 5.09
C ASP A 141 -14.83 21.76 4.83
N ASP A 142 -14.29 20.58 5.18
CA ASP A 142 -12.88 20.27 4.92
C ASP A 142 -12.64 20.14 3.41
N PRO A 143 -11.69 20.90 2.82
CA PRO A 143 -11.47 20.92 1.36
C PRO A 143 -11.22 19.53 0.74
N ILE A 144 -10.63 18.62 1.50
CA ILE A 144 -10.38 17.25 1.07
C ILE A 144 -11.66 16.39 1.08
N ASP A 145 -12.55 16.57 2.04
CA ASP A 145 -13.81 15.84 2.12
C ASP A 145 -14.76 16.30 1.00
N VAL A 146 -14.77 17.60 0.69
CA VAL A 146 -15.47 18.16 -0.48
C VAL A 146 -14.86 17.65 -1.79
N PHE A 147 -13.53 17.47 -1.86
CA PHE A 147 -12.88 16.91 -3.03
C PHE A 147 -13.22 15.42 -3.23
N ARG A 148 -13.16 14.60 -2.18
CA ARG A 148 -13.47 13.16 -2.22
C ARG A 148 -14.93 12.86 -2.53
N SER A 149 -15.85 13.69 -2.04
CA SER A 149 -17.29 13.56 -2.30
C SER A 149 -17.72 13.97 -3.72
N ARG A 150 -16.80 14.45 -4.57
CA ARG A 150 -17.10 14.66 -5.99
C ARG A 150 -17.38 13.31 -6.67
N PRO A 151 -18.40 13.23 -7.56
CA PRO A 151 -18.77 11.98 -8.23
C PRO A 151 -17.58 11.24 -8.85
N ASP A 152 -16.73 11.94 -9.60
CA ASP A 152 -15.56 11.34 -10.26
C ASP A 152 -14.58 10.67 -9.28
N ASN A 153 -14.39 11.24 -8.08
CA ASN A 153 -13.46 10.70 -7.08
C ASN A 153 -14.11 9.56 -6.30
N MET A 154 -15.42 9.65 -6.03
CA MET A 154 -16.18 8.53 -5.46
C MET A 154 -16.19 7.32 -6.38
N ASP A 155 -16.39 7.51 -7.69
CA ASP A 155 -16.39 6.43 -8.67
C ASP A 155 -15.02 5.76 -8.76
N ARG A 156 -13.93 6.53 -8.64
CA ARG A 156 -12.56 6.00 -8.60
C ARG A 156 -12.27 5.24 -7.31
N GLU A 157 -12.68 5.72 -6.15
CA GLU A 157 -12.56 4.95 -4.91
C GLU A 157 -13.38 3.64 -5.00
N PHE A 158 -14.59 3.71 -5.55
CA PHE A 158 -15.42 2.52 -5.77
C PHE A 158 -14.76 1.51 -6.70
N GLU A 159 -14.20 1.96 -7.83
CA GLU A 159 -13.45 1.10 -8.75
C GLU A 159 -12.25 0.44 -8.06
N LEU A 160 -11.49 1.21 -7.28
CA LEU A 160 -10.34 0.71 -6.53
C LEU A 160 -10.74 -0.44 -5.60
N PHE A 161 -11.79 -0.24 -4.80
CA PHE A 161 -12.27 -1.26 -3.87
C PHE A 161 -12.89 -2.47 -4.57
N ALA A 162 -13.59 -2.27 -5.70
CA ALA A 162 -14.08 -3.38 -6.49
C ALA A 162 -12.94 -4.26 -7.03
N ARG A 163 -11.86 -3.65 -7.51
CA ARG A 163 -10.67 -4.36 -8.01
C ARG A 163 -9.94 -5.11 -6.90
N ILE A 164 -9.81 -4.52 -5.71
CA ILE A 164 -9.24 -5.18 -4.53
C ILE A 164 -10.01 -6.46 -4.20
N ARG A 165 -11.35 -6.38 -4.12
CA ARG A 165 -12.19 -7.55 -3.81
C ARG A 165 -12.02 -8.67 -4.84
N LEU A 166 -12.00 -8.32 -6.12
CA LEU A 166 -11.77 -9.29 -7.19
C LEU A 166 -10.41 -9.99 -7.08
N LEU A 167 -9.37 -9.27 -6.66
CA LEU A 167 -8.04 -9.86 -6.45
C LEU A 167 -8.00 -10.75 -5.20
N GLU A 168 -8.64 -10.33 -4.10
CA GLU A 168 -8.76 -11.15 -2.90
C GLU A 168 -9.48 -12.47 -3.18
N ASP A 169 -10.56 -12.43 -3.97
CA ASP A 169 -11.31 -13.62 -4.40
C ASP A 169 -10.48 -14.59 -5.26
N ARG A 170 -9.44 -14.10 -5.94
CA ARG A 170 -8.52 -14.92 -6.76
C ARG A 170 -7.42 -15.60 -5.94
N PHE A 171 -7.34 -15.36 -4.62
CA PHE A 171 -6.38 -15.97 -3.71
C PHE A 171 -4.93 -15.96 -4.22
N LEU A 172 -4.50 -14.83 -4.79
CA LEU A 172 -3.12 -14.69 -5.25
C LEU A 172 -2.16 -14.75 -4.07
N GLU A 173 -1.24 -15.70 -4.10
CA GLU A 173 -0.06 -15.67 -3.23
C GLU A 173 0.69 -14.34 -3.47
N GLY A 174 1.10 -13.66 -2.41
CA GLY A 174 1.82 -12.38 -2.52
C GLY A 174 0.97 -11.12 -2.66
N LEU A 175 -0.35 -11.17 -2.46
CA LEU A 175 -1.11 -9.95 -2.11
C LEU A 175 -0.46 -9.26 -0.89
N PRO A 176 -0.44 -7.91 -0.81
CA PRO A 176 0.01 -7.20 0.38
C PRO A 176 -0.66 -7.73 1.66
N PRO A 177 0.01 -7.63 2.81
CA PRO A 177 0.26 -8.72 3.73
C PRO A 177 -0.93 -9.04 4.63
N GLN A 178 -2.04 -9.55 4.10
CA GLN A 178 -3.25 -9.64 4.88
C GLN A 178 -4.00 -10.94 4.61
N LEU A 179 -3.80 -11.85 5.57
CA LEU A 179 -4.21 -13.26 5.58
C LEU A 179 -5.75 -13.43 5.65
N GLN A 180 -6.52 -12.33 5.71
CA GLN A 180 -7.98 -12.34 5.80
C GLN A 180 -8.61 -11.42 4.75
N SER A 181 -9.71 -11.89 4.15
CA SER A 181 -10.50 -11.09 3.19
C SER A 181 -10.97 -9.78 3.81
N GLY A 182 -10.91 -8.70 3.03
CA GLY A 182 -11.32 -7.35 3.38
C GLY A 182 -10.29 -6.54 4.16
N GLU A 183 -9.19 -7.14 4.60
CA GLU A 183 -8.14 -6.41 5.30
C GLU A 183 -7.46 -5.38 4.37
N TYR A 184 -7.21 -5.72 3.09
CA TYR A 184 -6.47 -4.82 2.18
C TYR A 184 -7.30 -3.61 1.82
N GLU A 185 -8.59 -3.83 1.56
CA GLU A 185 -9.56 -2.75 1.42
C GLU A 185 -9.57 -1.84 2.65
N MET A 186 -9.60 -2.40 3.85
CA MET A 186 -9.61 -1.62 5.10
C MET A 186 -8.33 -0.79 5.28
N LEU A 187 -7.16 -1.34 4.95
CA LEU A 187 -5.89 -0.64 5.02
C LEU A 187 -5.85 0.55 4.04
N ILE A 188 -6.32 0.36 2.81
CA ILE A 188 -6.40 1.45 1.83
C ILE A 188 -7.39 2.52 2.29
N ARG A 189 -8.56 2.12 2.80
CA ARG A 189 -9.53 3.08 3.38
C ARG A 189 -8.89 3.91 4.48
N GLN A 190 -8.20 3.26 5.42
CA GLN A 190 -7.51 3.94 6.50
C GLN A 190 -6.44 4.90 5.99
N PHE A 191 -5.68 4.52 4.95
CA PHE A 191 -4.70 5.41 4.34
C PHE A 191 -5.37 6.62 3.67
N LEU A 192 -6.42 6.42 2.89
CA LEU A 192 -7.18 7.50 2.25
C LEU A 192 -7.82 8.43 3.28
N ASP A 193 -8.39 7.89 4.35
CA ASP A 193 -8.98 8.68 5.45
C ASP A 193 -7.93 9.46 6.24
N SER A 194 -6.67 9.00 6.25
CA SER A 194 -5.55 9.70 6.87
C SER A 194 -4.90 10.76 5.97
N THR A 195 -5.33 10.89 4.70
CA THR A 195 -4.76 11.90 3.80
C THR A 195 -5.15 13.31 4.24
N ILE A 196 -4.17 14.22 4.23
CA ILE A 196 -4.33 15.59 4.74
C ILE A 196 -4.61 16.58 3.59
N ASP A 197 -4.09 16.28 2.40
CA ASP A 197 -4.15 17.16 1.22
C ASP A 197 -4.61 16.39 -0.03
N ILE A 198 -5.29 17.11 -0.93
CA ILE A 198 -5.78 16.65 -2.24
C ILE A 198 -4.64 16.10 -3.10
N SER A 199 -3.46 16.72 -3.04
CA SER A 199 -2.27 16.23 -3.76
C SER A 199 -1.87 14.84 -3.25
N ASN A 200 -1.80 14.67 -1.93
CA ASN A 200 -1.44 13.39 -1.32
C ASN A 200 -2.48 12.30 -1.63
N TYR A 201 -3.77 12.64 -1.57
CA TYR A 201 -4.85 11.75 -2.00
C TYR A 201 -4.68 11.30 -3.45
N SER A 202 -4.45 12.24 -4.37
CA SER A 202 -4.33 11.95 -5.80
C SER A 202 -3.12 11.07 -6.12
N VAL A 203 -1.99 11.33 -5.45
CA VAL A 203 -0.77 10.52 -5.57
C VAL A 203 -0.99 9.12 -5.01
N THR A 204 -1.63 9.00 -3.85
CA THR A 204 -1.96 7.71 -3.22
C THR A 204 -2.86 6.88 -4.13
N MET A 205 -3.95 7.47 -4.63
CA MET A 205 -4.87 6.81 -5.56
C MET A 205 -4.13 6.32 -6.81
N ALA A 206 -3.34 7.19 -7.45
CA ALA A 206 -2.58 6.81 -8.65
C ALA A 206 -1.58 5.68 -8.39
N ARG A 207 -0.96 5.68 -7.20
CA ARG A 207 -0.03 4.64 -6.76
C ARG A 207 -0.74 3.30 -6.58
N GLU A 208 -1.82 3.27 -5.80
CA GLU A 208 -2.58 2.05 -5.51
C GLU A 208 -3.17 1.45 -6.79
N PHE A 209 -3.75 2.28 -7.67
CA PHE A 209 -4.26 1.79 -8.96
C PHE A 209 -3.18 1.11 -9.81
N LEU A 210 -1.97 1.64 -9.79
CA LEU A 210 -0.87 1.08 -10.56
C LEU A 210 -0.36 -0.22 -9.94
N ASP A 211 -0.31 -0.31 -8.60
CA ASP A 211 0.03 -1.54 -7.88
C ASP A 211 -1.02 -2.63 -8.13
N LEU A 212 -2.31 -2.31 -8.04
CA LEU A 212 -3.39 -3.24 -8.38
C LEU A 212 -3.30 -3.72 -9.83
N THR A 213 -2.97 -2.82 -10.77
CA THR A 213 -2.80 -3.19 -12.18
C THR A 213 -1.67 -4.21 -12.35
N ILE A 214 -0.55 -4.06 -11.64
CA ILE A 214 0.54 -5.05 -11.67
C ILE A 214 0.06 -6.38 -11.10
N LEU A 215 -0.65 -6.36 -9.95
CA LEU A 215 -1.17 -7.57 -9.31
C LEU A 215 -2.17 -8.31 -10.22
N GLU A 216 -3.09 -7.60 -10.86
CA GLU A 216 -4.02 -8.19 -11.83
C GLU A 216 -3.30 -8.82 -13.02
N LYS A 217 -2.27 -8.16 -13.56
CA LYS A 217 -1.51 -8.73 -14.68
C LYS A 217 -0.72 -9.97 -14.25
N LYS A 218 -0.14 -9.98 -13.05
CA LYS A 218 0.47 -11.20 -12.50
C LYS A 218 -0.55 -12.32 -12.37
N ALA A 219 -1.75 -12.01 -11.88
CA ALA A 219 -2.83 -12.95 -11.72
C ALA A 219 -3.29 -13.57 -13.06
N ASP A 220 -3.49 -12.72 -14.07
CA ASP A 220 -3.91 -13.14 -15.40
C ASP A 220 -2.86 -14.04 -16.05
N LEU A 221 -1.58 -13.69 -15.87
CA LEU A 221 -0.46 -14.49 -16.37
C LEU A 221 -0.37 -15.84 -15.66
N LEU A 222 -0.51 -15.84 -14.34
CA LEU A 222 -0.53 -17.05 -13.51
C LEU A 222 -1.66 -18.00 -13.93
N ASP A 223 -2.89 -17.48 -14.06
CA ASP A 223 -4.02 -18.28 -14.53
C ASP A 223 -3.79 -18.78 -15.96
N GLY A 224 -3.17 -17.98 -16.83
CA GLY A 224 -2.76 -18.39 -18.18
C GLY A 224 -1.80 -19.57 -18.18
N ILE A 225 -0.70 -19.49 -17.41
CA ILE A 225 0.27 -20.57 -17.26
C ILE A 225 -0.39 -21.82 -16.69
N PHE A 226 -1.17 -21.67 -15.62
CA PHE A 226 -1.86 -22.77 -14.97
C PHE A 226 -2.81 -23.49 -15.94
N ASN A 227 -3.62 -22.73 -16.67
CA ASN A 227 -4.57 -23.29 -17.64
C ASN A 227 -3.85 -23.99 -18.80
N LEU A 228 -2.71 -23.48 -19.27
CA LEU A 228 -1.91 -24.17 -20.28
C LEU A 228 -1.39 -25.50 -19.76
N LEU A 229 -0.81 -25.52 -18.55
CA LEU A 229 -0.31 -26.75 -17.94
C LEU A 229 -1.44 -27.78 -17.74
N MET A 230 -2.57 -27.36 -17.18
CA MET A 230 -3.73 -28.25 -17.00
C MET A 230 -4.38 -28.67 -18.33
N GLY A 231 -4.16 -27.90 -19.40
CA GLY A 231 -4.61 -28.20 -20.76
C GLY A 231 -3.68 -29.10 -21.56
N GLU A 232 -2.53 -29.52 -21.01
CA GLU A 232 -1.64 -30.48 -21.65
C GLU A 232 -2.31 -31.86 -21.81
N PRO A 233 -1.96 -32.65 -22.84
CA PRO A 233 -2.44 -34.02 -22.98
C PRO A 233 -2.16 -34.85 -21.73
N THR A 234 -3.10 -35.68 -21.29
CA THR A 234 -3.04 -36.39 -20.01
C THR A 234 -1.73 -37.13 -19.77
N GLU A 235 -1.17 -37.77 -20.79
CA GLU A 235 0.10 -38.49 -20.66
C GLU A 235 1.29 -37.55 -20.47
N ARG A 236 1.31 -36.42 -21.18
CA ARG A 236 2.35 -35.40 -21.04
C ARG A 236 2.25 -34.67 -19.70
N LEU A 237 1.04 -34.31 -19.27
CA LEU A 237 0.81 -33.72 -17.95
C LEU A 237 1.31 -34.66 -16.84
N ARG A 238 0.98 -35.95 -16.93
CA ARG A 238 1.46 -36.97 -15.98
C ARG A 238 2.99 -37.04 -15.96
N GLN A 239 3.63 -36.98 -17.12
CA GLN A 239 5.08 -36.96 -17.21
C GLN A 239 5.67 -35.70 -16.55
N ILE A 240 5.15 -34.50 -16.86
CA ILE A 240 5.61 -33.23 -16.27
C ILE A 240 5.50 -33.27 -14.75
N LEU A 241 4.37 -33.74 -14.20
CA LEU A 241 4.16 -33.81 -12.76
C LEU A 241 5.05 -34.87 -12.07
N LEU A 242 5.43 -35.94 -12.78
CA LEU A 242 6.35 -36.96 -12.26
C LEU A 242 7.81 -36.52 -12.29
N GLU A 243 8.21 -35.74 -13.31
CA GLU A 243 9.57 -35.25 -13.49
C GLU A 243 9.85 -33.99 -12.68
N SER A 244 8.82 -33.21 -12.35
CA SER A 244 8.96 -31.99 -11.56
C SER A 244 9.56 -32.28 -10.18
N PRO A 245 10.56 -31.48 -9.73
CA PRO A 245 11.08 -31.57 -8.37
C PRO A 245 10.11 -30.98 -7.33
N PHE A 246 9.03 -30.33 -7.77
CA PHE A 246 8.06 -29.66 -6.92
C PHE A 246 6.82 -30.53 -6.66
N PRO A 247 6.18 -30.41 -5.48
CA PRO A 247 4.94 -31.13 -5.22
C PRO A 247 3.82 -30.61 -6.14
N GLU A 248 2.90 -31.48 -6.58
CA GLU A 248 1.79 -31.13 -7.50
C GLU A 248 0.95 -29.93 -7.04
N ARG A 249 0.86 -29.69 -5.73
CA ARG A 249 0.11 -28.56 -5.16
C ARG A 249 0.82 -27.21 -5.29
N ALA A 250 2.11 -27.21 -5.65
CA ALA A 250 2.93 -26.00 -5.73
C ALA A 250 2.92 -25.33 -7.10
N ILE A 251 2.20 -25.86 -8.11
CA ILE A 251 2.20 -25.29 -9.48
C ILE A 251 1.97 -23.77 -9.48
N ARG A 252 0.97 -23.28 -8.72
CA ARG A 252 0.66 -21.84 -8.66
C ARG A 252 1.76 -21.04 -7.96
N THR A 253 2.31 -21.58 -6.88
CA THR A 253 3.40 -20.96 -6.12
C THR A 253 4.65 -20.84 -6.99
N GLU A 254 5.08 -21.93 -7.63
CA GLU A 254 6.26 -21.96 -8.49
C GLU A 254 6.07 -21.12 -9.76
N ALA A 255 4.86 -21.09 -10.33
CA ALA A 255 4.57 -20.20 -11.46
C ALA A 255 4.65 -18.73 -11.06
N LEU A 256 4.20 -18.37 -9.84
CA LEU A 256 4.34 -17.00 -9.34
C LEU A 256 5.81 -16.65 -9.09
N ASP A 257 6.57 -17.54 -8.43
CA ASP A 257 7.99 -17.34 -8.17
C ASP A 257 8.77 -17.20 -9.48
N PHE A 258 8.48 -18.04 -10.47
CA PHE A 258 9.02 -17.92 -11.83
C PHE A 258 8.72 -16.56 -12.47
N ILE A 259 7.50 -16.04 -12.34
CA ILE A 259 7.13 -14.71 -12.87
C ILE A 259 7.96 -13.63 -12.17
N VAL A 260 8.08 -13.69 -10.84
CA VAL A 260 8.86 -12.71 -10.06
C VAL A 260 10.34 -12.75 -10.44
N ASP A 261 10.92 -13.94 -10.50
CA ASP A 261 12.31 -14.15 -10.92
C ASP A 261 12.56 -13.67 -12.35
N SER A 262 11.59 -13.88 -13.26
CA SER A 262 11.69 -13.41 -14.64
C SER A 262 11.67 -11.89 -14.72
N ILE A 263 10.83 -11.21 -13.92
CA ILE A 263 10.82 -9.75 -13.82
C ILE A 263 12.16 -9.25 -13.26
N GLU A 264 12.70 -9.90 -12.23
CA GLU A 264 13.98 -9.54 -11.63
C GLU A 264 15.14 -9.72 -12.60
N LYS A 265 15.15 -10.81 -13.38
CA LYS A 265 16.15 -11.06 -14.44
C LYS A 265 16.12 -9.95 -15.50
N VAL A 266 14.92 -9.57 -15.98
CA VAL A 266 14.77 -8.47 -16.94
C VAL A 266 15.20 -7.13 -16.33
N GLY A 267 14.90 -6.90 -15.04
CA GLY A 267 15.34 -5.71 -14.32
C GLY A 267 16.86 -5.64 -14.20
N SER A 268 17.49 -6.75 -13.80
CA SER A 268 18.95 -6.87 -13.63
C SER A 268 19.71 -6.63 -14.92
N LEU A 269 19.22 -7.13 -16.05
CA LEU A 269 19.81 -6.89 -17.37
C LEU A 269 19.79 -5.41 -17.76
N ASN A 270 18.78 -4.68 -17.30
CA ASN A 270 18.57 -3.27 -17.61
C ASN A 270 18.98 -2.31 -16.47
N GLN A 271 19.62 -2.82 -15.41
CA GLN A 271 20.04 -2.07 -14.22
C GLN A 271 18.87 -1.39 -13.45
N TYR A 272 17.67 -1.97 -13.50
CA TYR A 272 16.49 -1.52 -12.75
C TYR A 272 16.11 -2.51 -11.65
N ASN A 273 15.63 -2.01 -10.51
CA ASN A 273 15.03 -2.84 -9.48
C ASN A 273 13.52 -3.02 -9.77
N LEU A 274 13.19 -3.99 -10.61
CA LEU A 274 11.80 -4.24 -11.04
C LEU A 274 11.01 -5.18 -10.12
N SER A 275 11.66 -5.82 -9.14
CA SER A 275 10.98 -6.69 -8.17
C SER A 275 10.20 -5.90 -7.12
N ASP A 276 10.68 -4.70 -6.77
CA ASP A 276 9.98 -3.71 -5.95
C ASP A 276 10.02 -2.33 -6.64
N PRO A 277 9.14 -2.08 -7.62
CA PRO A 277 9.20 -0.88 -8.45
C PRO A 277 8.74 0.35 -7.65
N GLY A 278 9.73 1.16 -7.25
CA GLY A 278 9.53 2.35 -6.42
C GLY A 278 9.04 3.57 -7.20
N SER A 279 9.34 3.65 -8.50
CA SER A 279 8.94 4.75 -9.37
C SER A 279 7.75 4.40 -10.27
N SER A 280 6.98 5.42 -10.67
CA SER A 280 5.89 5.26 -11.64
C SER A 280 6.36 4.74 -13.00
N PHE A 281 7.61 5.02 -13.38
CA PHE A 281 8.23 4.51 -14.58
C PHE A 281 8.50 3.01 -14.49
N GLU A 282 9.20 2.55 -13.44
CA GLU A 282 9.49 1.12 -13.23
C GLU A 282 8.21 0.30 -13.20
N ARG A 283 7.17 0.80 -12.53
CA ARG A 283 5.86 0.17 -12.49
C ARG A 283 5.23 0.00 -13.87
N ARG A 284 5.29 1.04 -14.72
CA ARG A 284 4.82 0.95 -16.12
C ARG A 284 5.62 -0.04 -16.95
N VAL A 285 6.93 -0.12 -16.72
CA VAL A 285 7.80 -1.12 -17.36
C VAL A 285 7.35 -2.52 -16.97
N VAL A 286 7.14 -2.79 -15.67
CA VAL A 286 6.63 -4.07 -15.18
C VAL A 286 5.27 -4.41 -15.81
N THR A 287 4.32 -3.46 -15.83
CA THR A 287 3.02 -3.67 -16.48
C THR A 287 3.17 -4.03 -17.96
N THR A 288 4.10 -3.39 -18.67
CA THR A 288 4.34 -3.63 -20.11
C THR A 288 4.94 -5.02 -20.34
N ILE A 289 5.91 -5.42 -19.52
CA ILE A 289 6.53 -6.75 -19.59
C ILE A 289 5.48 -7.84 -19.33
N LEU A 290 4.69 -7.71 -18.27
CA LEU A 290 3.62 -8.65 -17.95
C LEU A 290 2.59 -8.73 -19.09
N GLN A 291 2.20 -7.59 -19.65
CA GLN A 291 1.26 -7.54 -20.77
C GLN A 291 1.81 -8.24 -22.02
N TYR A 292 3.11 -8.12 -22.29
CA TYR A 292 3.78 -8.83 -23.37
C TYR A 292 3.73 -10.35 -23.17
N TRP A 293 4.06 -10.86 -21.98
CA TRP A 293 4.00 -12.29 -21.69
C TRP A 293 2.57 -12.85 -21.71
N ILE A 294 1.58 -12.09 -21.24
CA ILE A 294 0.17 -12.46 -21.35
C ILE A 294 -0.22 -12.62 -22.83
N GLN A 295 0.18 -11.67 -23.68
CA GLN A 295 -0.11 -11.74 -25.11
C GLN A 295 0.60 -12.94 -25.76
N ASP A 296 1.85 -13.21 -25.38
CA ASP A 296 2.60 -14.35 -25.88
C ASP A 296 1.91 -15.68 -25.57
N ILE A 297 1.49 -15.89 -24.32
CA ILE A 297 0.72 -17.07 -23.91
C ILE A 297 -0.62 -17.17 -24.66
N GLN A 298 -1.34 -16.06 -24.81
CA GLN A 298 -2.64 -16.07 -25.49
C GLN A 298 -2.53 -16.37 -26.99
N GLN A 299 -1.45 -15.93 -27.64
CA GLN A 299 -1.26 -16.11 -29.08
C GLN A 299 -0.65 -17.46 -29.43
N HIS A 300 0.30 -17.93 -28.64
CA HIS A 300 1.11 -19.11 -28.96
C HIS A 300 0.73 -20.35 -28.13
N GLY A 301 -0.04 -20.19 -27.05
CA GLY A 301 -0.46 -21.29 -26.19
C GLY A 301 0.73 -22.11 -25.67
N HIS A 302 0.70 -23.43 -25.85
CA HIS A 302 1.79 -24.35 -25.48
C HIS A 302 3.11 -24.11 -26.25
N LEU A 303 3.10 -23.31 -27.32
CA LEU A 303 4.29 -22.92 -28.07
C LEU A 303 4.87 -21.57 -27.62
N SER A 304 4.28 -20.93 -26.61
CA SER A 304 4.79 -19.67 -26.04
C SER A 304 6.21 -19.88 -25.50
N PRO A 305 7.20 -19.10 -25.95
CA PRO A 305 8.55 -19.14 -25.39
C PRO A 305 8.56 -18.91 -23.88
N PHE A 306 7.68 -18.04 -23.37
CA PHE A 306 7.56 -17.80 -21.94
C PHE A 306 7.03 -19.03 -21.18
N TYR A 307 6.01 -19.70 -21.73
CA TYR A 307 5.49 -20.94 -21.16
C TYR A 307 6.50 -22.09 -21.21
N LEU A 308 7.26 -22.22 -22.29
CA LEU A 308 8.31 -23.24 -22.42
C LEU A 308 9.43 -23.02 -21.38
N GLN A 309 9.84 -21.77 -21.16
CA GLN A 309 10.80 -21.45 -20.09
C GLN A 309 10.24 -21.76 -18.70
N PHE A 310 8.95 -21.52 -18.47
CA PHE A 310 8.29 -21.95 -17.24
C PHE A 310 8.33 -23.47 -17.09
N LEU A 311 8.03 -24.23 -18.16
CA LEU A 311 8.09 -25.70 -18.12
C LEU A 311 9.50 -26.21 -17.81
N ASP A 312 10.53 -25.64 -18.45
CA ASP A 312 11.92 -26.00 -18.17
C ASP A 312 12.25 -25.75 -16.69
N HIS A 313 11.89 -24.57 -16.17
CA HIS A 313 12.04 -24.24 -14.76
C HIS A 313 11.28 -25.22 -13.85
N PHE A 314 10.01 -25.51 -14.16
CA PHE A 314 9.15 -26.37 -13.37
C PHE A 314 9.58 -27.85 -13.38
N MET A 315 10.28 -28.28 -14.43
CA MET A 315 10.88 -29.62 -14.53
C MET A 315 12.32 -29.67 -13.99
N GLY A 316 12.93 -28.52 -13.67
CA GLY A 316 14.27 -28.44 -13.08
C GLY A 316 15.42 -28.51 -14.09
N PHE A 317 15.21 -28.08 -15.34
CA PHE A 317 16.23 -27.96 -16.37
C PHE A 317 16.96 -26.61 -16.36
#